data_AF-A0A9X3CTC0-F1
#
_entry.id   AF-A0A9X3CTC0-F1
#
_cell.length_a   1.000
_cell.length_b   1.000
_cell.length_c   1.000
_cell.angle_alpha   90.00
_cell.angle_beta   90.00
_cell.angle_gamma   90.00
#
_symmetry.space_group_name_H-M   'P 1'
#
loop_
_entity.id
_entity.type
_entity.pdbx_description
1 polymer ?
#
loop_
_entity_poly.entity_id
_entity_poly.type
_entity_poly.pdbx_seq_one_letter_code
_entity_poly.pdbx_strand_id
1 'polypeptide(L)'
;MKLFCYAGLIAKLPLVVYRYPVYDLDIGDYNFNIIDLGNRHQVDENGLAYIEQDKLVAAAQATIQYLLDSEMRSKNMESNYLIGEKNLSYPALKNILTEVFAS
;
A
#
# COMPACT_ATOMS: atom_id res chain seq x y z
N MET A 1 6.73 -9.69 0.02
CA MET A 1 5.81 -8.60 -0.39
C MET A 1 5.74 -7.43 0.62
N LYS A 2 5.98 -7.64 1.94
CA LYS A 2 6.16 -6.53 2.92
C LYS A 2 7.20 -5.46 2.52
N LEU A 3 8.34 -5.87 1.95
CA LEU A 3 9.43 -4.95 1.57
C LEU A 3 9.04 -3.96 0.46
N PHE A 4 8.17 -4.36 -0.49
CA PHE A 4 7.90 -3.57 -1.69
C PHE A 4 7.00 -2.36 -1.40
N CYS A 5 6.05 -2.50 -0.47
CA CYS A 5 5.18 -1.39 -0.07
C CYS A 5 5.98 -0.30 0.65
N TYR A 6 6.84 -0.68 1.61
CA TYR A 6 7.61 0.31 2.39
C TYR A 6 8.59 1.13 1.52
N ALA A 7 9.31 0.50 0.59
CA ALA A 7 10.19 1.21 -0.33
C ALA A 7 9.43 2.26 -1.17
N GLY A 8 8.19 1.94 -1.57
CA GLY A 8 7.30 2.88 -2.25
C GLY A 8 6.88 4.08 -1.41
N LEU A 9 6.59 3.87 -0.12
CA LEU A 9 6.27 4.95 0.83
C LEU A 9 7.44 5.91 0.99
N ILE A 10 8.66 5.38 1.14
CA ILE A 10 9.89 6.18 1.29
C ILE A 10 10.19 6.97 0.01
N ALA A 11 9.99 6.36 -1.15
CA ALA A 11 10.18 7.02 -2.44
C ALA A 11 9.05 8.02 -2.79
N LYS A 12 8.00 8.12 -1.96
CA LYS A 12 6.82 8.98 -2.19
C LYS A 12 6.17 8.71 -3.55
N LEU A 13 6.06 7.44 -3.93
CA LEU A 13 5.51 7.01 -5.20
C LEU A 13 4.08 6.44 -5.04
N PRO A 14 3.15 6.75 -5.97
CA PRO A 14 1.85 6.08 -6.01
C PRO A 14 2.02 4.56 -6.15
N LEU A 15 1.23 3.80 -5.39
CA LEU A 15 1.29 2.34 -5.37
C LEU A 15 -0.03 1.74 -5.84
N VAL A 16 0.04 0.96 -6.91
CA VAL A 16 -1.03 0.06 -7.33
C VAL A 16 -0.85 -1.26 -6.58
N VAL A 17 -1.84 -1.63 -5.75
CA VAL A 17 -1.69 -2.69 -4.76
C VAL A 17 -2.81 -3.70 -4.89
N TYR A 18 -2.42 -4.97 -5.05
CA TYR A 18 -3.28 -6.11 -4.75
C TYR A 18 -3.12 -6.49 -3.28
N ARG A 19 -4.22 -6.43 -2.51
CA ARG A 19 -4.24 -6.67 -1.07
C ARG A 19 -4.31 -8.16 -0.77
N TYR A 20 -3.17 -8.81 -0.78
CA TYR A 20 -3.02 -10.17 -0.25
C TYR A 20 -3.25 -10.20 1.28
N PRO A 21 -3.58 -11.34 1.90
CA PRO A 21 -4.05 -11.40 3.29
C PRO A 21 -3.16 -10.70 4.34
N VAL A 22 -1.83 -10.75 4.16
CA VAL A 22 -0.88 -10.08 5.08
C VAL A 22 -0.96 -8.55 4.99
N TYR A 23 -1.37 -8.00 3.85
CA TYR A 23 -1.63 -6.55 3.75
C TYR A 23 -2.74 -6.16 4.72
N ASP A 24 -3.90 -6.83 4.60
CA ASP A 24 -5.08 -6.49 5.40
C ASP A 24 -4.80 -6.71 6.90
N LEU A 25 -4.07 -7.77 7.27
CA LEU A 25 -3.74 -8.09 8.67
C LEU A 25 -2.74 -7.13 9.32
N ASP A 26 -1.67 -6.76 8.59
CA ASP A 26 -0.53 -6.12 9.24
C ASP A 26 -0.50 -4.60 9.03
N ILE A 27 -1.08 -4.11 7.93
CA ILE A 27 -0.93 -2.70 7.53
C ILE A 27 -2.22 -2.06 6.98
N GLY A 28 -3.32 -2.80 6.88
CA GLY A 28 -4.60 -2.29 6.37
C GLY A 28 -5.15 -1.14 7.21
N ASP A 29 -4.99 -1.20 8.53
CA ASP A 29 -5.50 -0.21 9.48
C ASP A 29 -4.77 1.14 9.42
N TYR A 30 -3.62 1.21 8.74
CA TYR A 30 -2.89 2.48 8.55
C TYR A 30 -3.53 3.39 7.50
N ASN A 31 -4.53 2.92 6.74
CA ASN A 31 -5.29 3.73 5.78
C ASN A 31 -4.40 4.46 4.74
N PHE A 32 -3.43 3.75 4.17
CA PHE A 32 -2.59 4.29 3.12
C PHE A 32 -3.41 4.70 1.89
N ASN A 33 -3.03 5.82 1.26
CA ASN A 33 -3.55 6.23 -0.03
C ASN A 33 -2.95 5.36 -1.13
N ILE A 34 -3.62 4.25 -1.44
CA ILE A 34 -3.22 3.30 -2.50
C ILE A 34 -4.21 3.31 -3.66
N ILE A 35 -3.76 2.80 -4.81
CA ILE A 35 -4.64 2.43 -5.92
C ILE A 35 -4.99 0.94 -5.71
N ASP A 36 -6.18 0.68 -5.18
CA ASP A 36 -6.61 -0.67 -4.73
C ASP A 36 -7.08 -1.54 -5.91
N LEU A 37 -6.40 -2.68 -6.13
CA LEU A 37 -6.83 -3.75 -7.04
C LEU A 37 -7.77 -4.75 -6.36
N GLY A 38 -8.04 -4.59 -5.06
CA GLY A 38 -8.81 -5.50 -4.23
C GLY A 38 -7.96 -6.63 -3.64
N ASN A 39 -8.65 -7.58 -3.00
CA ASN A 39 -8.04 -8.73 -2.31
C ASN A 39 -8.60 -10.08 -2.79
N ARG A 40 -9.35 -10.09 -3.90
CA ARG A 40 -9.94 -11.29 -4.48
C ARG A 40 -9.50 -11.45 -5.92
N HIS A 41 -9.27 -12.70 -6.32
CA HIS A 41 -8.97 -13.08 -7.68
C HIS A 41 -9.61 -14.44 -7.96
N GLN A 42 -9.81 -14.73 -9.23
CA GLN A 42 -10.10 -16.06 -9.75
C GLN A 42 -8.87 -16.58 -10.48
N VAL A 43 -8.85 -17.87 -10.80
CA VAL A 43 -7.78 -18.48 -11.59
C VAL A 43 -8.41 -19.00 -12.88
N ASP A 44 -7.83 -18.64 -14.02
CA ASP A 44 -8.32 -19.06 -15.33
C ASP A 44 -7.87 -20.50 -15.68
N GLU A 45 -8.28 -20.98 -16.86
CA GLU A 45 -7.95 -22.32 -17.36
C GLU A 45 -6.44 -22.54 -17.57
N ASN A 46 -5.66 -21.47 -17.69
CA ASN A 46 -4.20 -21.51 -17.83
C ASN A 46 -3.47 -21.42 -16.48
N GLY A 47 -4.20 -21.34 -15.36
CA GLY A 47 -3.60 -21.18 -14.04
C GLY A 47 -3.19 -19.74 -13.71
N LEU A 48 -3.67 -18.74 -14.46
CA LEU A 48 -3.36 -17.33 -14.25
C LEU A 48 -4.40 -16.64 -13.37
N ALA A 49 -3.93 -15.81 -12.45
CA ALA A 49 -4.80 -15.01 -11.60
C ALA A 49 -5.48 -13.87 -12.41
N TYR A 50 -6.80 -13.77 -12.29
CA TYR A 50 -7.61 -12.72 -12.89
C TYR A 50 -8.39 -11.96 -11.80
N ILE A 51 -8.40 -10.64 -11.88
CA ILE A 51 -9.19 -9.75 -11.02
C ILE A 51 -10.39 -9.20 -11.78
N GLU A 52 -11.47 -8.89 -11.06
CA GLU A 52 -12.70 -8.34 -11.65
C GLU A 52 -12.42 -7.11 -12.55
N GLN A 53 -12.98 -7.11 -13.76
CA GLN A 53 -12.75 -6.05 -14.74
C GLN A 53 -13.03 -4.66 -14.20
N ASP A 54 -14.10 -4.49 -13.42
CA ASP A 54 -14.47 -3.21 -12.83
C ASP A 54 -13.41 -2.68 -11.86
N LYS A 55 -12.75 -3.57 -11.11
CA LYS A 55 -11.63 -3.21 -10.23
C LYS A 55 -10.42 -2.76 -11.03
N LEU A 56 -10.11 -3.46 -12.11
CA LEU A 56 -9.00 -3.10 -13.00
C LEU A 56 -9.23 -1.73 -13.65
N VAL A 57 -10.45 -1.47 -14.16
CA VAL A 57 -10.82 -0.19 -14.78
C VAL A 57 -10.75 0.95 -13.76
N ALA A 58 -11.29 0.75 -12.55
CA ALA A 58 -11.21 1.75 -11.49
C ALA A 58 -9.76 2.07 -11.10
N ALA A 59 -8.91 1.04 -10.96
CA ALA A 59 -7.50 1.21 -10.66
C ALA A 59 -6.75 1.95 -11.78
N ALA A 60 -7.06 1.65 -13.05
CA ALA A 60 -6.48 2.36 -14.19
C ALA A 60 -6.86 3.85 -14.19
N GLN A 61 -8.14 4.17 -13.94
CA GLN A 61 -8.61 5.56 -13.83
C GLN A 61 -7.94 6.30 -12.67
N ALA A 62 -7.84 5.68 -11.49
CA ALA A 62 -7.13 6.26 -10.36
C ALA A 62 -5.64 6.47 -10.64
N THR A 63 -5.00 5.54 -11.37
CA THR A 63 -3.61 5.69 -11.82
C THR A 63 -3.45 6.93 -12.68
N ILE A 64 -4.35 7.15 -13.64
CA ILE A 64 -4.35 8.35 -14.49
C ILE A 64 -4.48 9.62 -13.64
N GLN A 65 -5.36 9.64 -12.63
CA GLN A 65 -5.48 10.78 -11.73
C GLN A 65 -4.16 11.06 -10.99
N TYR A 66 -3.52 10.03 -10.43
CA TYR A 66 -2.20 10.19 -9.78
C TYR A 66 -1.11 10.65 -10.74
N LEU A 67 -1.18 10.30 -12.03
CA LEU A 67 -0.21 10.76 -13.03
C LEU A 67 -0.43 12.23 -13.41
N LEU A 68 -1.68 12.65 -13.59
CA LEU A 68 -2.03 13.96 -14.15
C LEU A 68 -2.22 15.05 -13.09
N ASP A 69 -2.68 14.71 -11.88
CA ASP A 69 -2.88 15.65 -10.77
C ASP A 69 -1.67 15.60 -9.83
N SER A 70 -0.75 16.54 -10.02
CA SER A 70 0.49 16.62 -9.25
C SER A 70 0.28 17.06 -7.80
N GLU A 71 -0.73 17.90 -7.53
CA GLU A 71 -1.03 18.41 -6.19
C GLU A 71 -1.63 17.30 -5.33
N MET A 72 -2.66 16.62 -5.84
CA MET A 72 -3.26 15.46 -5.20
C MET A 72 -2.23 14.37 -4.95
N ARG A 73 -1.40 14.05 -5.96
CA ARG A 73 -0.31 13.08 -5.82
C ARG A 73 0.64 13.48 -4.70
N SER A 74 1.15 14.70 -4.72
CA SER A 74 2.13 15.17 -3.72
C SER A 74 1.57 15.07 -2.30
N LYS A 75 0.34 15.58 -2.08
CA LYS A 75 -0.33 15.55 -0.78
C LYS A 75 -0.51 14.11 -0.26
N ASN A 76 -1.02 13.21 -1.09
CA ASN A 76 -1.30 11.84 -0.68
C ASN A 76 -0.02 11.05 -0.43
N MET A 77 1.04 11.28 -1.22
CA MET A 77 2.32 10.62 -1.04
C MET A 77 3.07 11.12 0.19
N GLU A 78 2.95 12.42 0.51
CA GLU A 78 3.46 12.96 1.77
C GLU A 78 2.76 12.31 2.97
N SER A 79 1.43 12.21 2.93
CA SER A 79 0.67 11.55 3.99
C SER A 79 1.11 10.09 4.17
N ASN A 80 1.27 9.35 3.07
CA ASN A 80 1.76 7.97 3.10
C ASN A 80 3.17 7.85 3.70
N TYR A 81 4.09 8.74 3.32
CA TYR A 81 5.44 8.80 3.88
C TYR A 81 5.40 8.99 5.39
N LEU A 82 4.64 9.99 5.88
CA LEU A 82 4.54 10.30 7.31
C LEU A 82 3.95 9.14 8.11
N ILE A 83 2.94 8.45 7.59
CA ILE A 83 2.37 7.25 8.22
C ILE A 83 3.44 6.15 8.31
N GLY A 84 4.18 5.90 7.22
CA GLY A 84 5.25 4.91 7.18
C GLY A 84 6.42 5.25 8.12
N GLU A 85 6.85 6.51 8.16
CA GLU A 85 7.90 6.99 9.04
C GLU A 85 7.52 6.85 10.51
N LYS A 86 6.27 7.18 10.86
CA LYS A 86 5.78 7.09 12.24
C LYS A 86 5.66 5.64 12.73
N ASN A 87 5.17 4.72 11.91
CA ASN A 87 4.74 3.40 12.38
C ASN A 87 5.67 2.25 11.94
N LEU A 88 6.40 2.40 10.83
CA LEU A 88 7.10 1.29 10.17
C LEU A 88 8.61 1.56 10.01
N SER A 89 9.14 2.60 10.66
CA SER A 89 10.56 2.96 10.62
C SER A 89 11.40 2.21 11.65
N TYR A 90 12.73 2.23 11.48
CA TYR A 90 13.65 1.68 12.48
C TYR A 90 13.50 2.33 13.87
N PRO A 91 13.33 3.66 13.99
CA PRO A 91 12.98 4.27 15.28
C PRO A 91 11.69 3.71 15.88
N ALA A 92 10.62 3.54 15.07
CA ALA A 92 9.37 2.96 15.55
C ALA A 92 9.57 1.51 16.04
N LEU A 93 10.28 0.69 15.28
CA LEU A 93 10.64 -0.67 15.67
C LEU A 93 11.45 -0.69 16.97
N LYS A 94 12.44 0.21 17.12
CA LYS A 94 13.26 0.30 18.33
C LYS A 94 12.40 0.61 19.55
N ASN A 95 11.42 1.51 19.44
CA ASN A 95 10.51 1.83 20.54
C ASN A 95 9.68 0.61 20.94
N ILE A 96 9.07 -0.07 19.96
CA ILE A 96 8.29 -1.30 20.18
C ILE A 96 9.14 -2.37 20.89
N LEU A 97 10.36 -2.62 20.40
CA LEU A 97 11.25 -3.61 21.01
C LEU A 97 11.67 -3.19 22.44
N THR A 98 11.89 -1.90 22.67
CA THR A 98 12.23 -1.41 24.02
C THR A 98 11.09 -1.67 25.00
N GLU A 99 9.83 -1.47 24.60
CA GLU A 99 8.66 -1.79 25.44
C GLU A 99 8.54 -3.29 25.73
N VAL A 100 8.74 -4.13 24.71
CA VAL A 100 8.66 -5.60 24.84
C VAL A 100 9.77 -6.16 25.72
N PHE A 101 10.99 -5.61 25.67
CA PHE A 101 12.12 -6.10 26.47
C PHE A 101 12.31 -5.38 27.81
N ALA A 102 11.58 -4.28 28.06
CA ALA A 102 11.53 -3.61 29.36
C ALA A 102 10.46 -4.20 30.30
N SER A 103 9.67 -5.16 29.82
CA SER A 103 8.74 -5.99 30.61
C SER A 103 9.37 -7.33 30.96
#